data_AF-A0A2A5M4U4-F1
#
_entry.id   AF-A0A2A5M4U4-F1
#
_cell.length_a   1.000
_cell.length_b   1.000
_cell.length_c   1.000
_cell.angle_alpha   90.00
_cell.angle_beta   90.00
_cell.angle_gamma   90.00
#
_symmetry.space_group_name_H-M   'P 1'
#
loop_
_entity.id
_entity.type
_entity.pdbx_description
1 polymer ?
#
loop_
_entity_poly.entity_id
_entity_poly.type
_entity_poly.pdbx_seq_one_letter_code
_entity_poly.pdbx_strand_id
1 'polypeptide(L)'
;LLHPGKTIDHNGSKLTYPDIDFIYWVGGNPLVHHQDTNTNVKAWRKPRTVVVNEIYWTPTAKMADIVMPVTSSYERDDITMTGDYSNMHIAPMKQAVEPVGESKDDYVIFSDICKIYGKDVFNAYTENGKKAKDFIKEYYNSALKQTQSFGEAFAIPMPSFEEFWAKNEPITFEPTAESLEWTRFSEFIEDPILNALGTDSGLIEIYSEAIKNYNYDDCK
;
A
#
# COMPACT_ATOMS: atom_id res chain seq x y z
N LEU A 1 19.18 -1.48 13.36
CA LEU A 1 19.26 -0.43 14.42
C LEU A 1 20.26 -0.76 15.53
N LEU A 2 20.13 -1.88 16.25
CA LEU A 2 21.04 -2.18 17.37
C LEU A 2 22.39 -2.80 16.98
N HIS A 3 22.48 -3.44 15.81
CA HIS A 3 23.65 -4.18 15.38
C HIS A 3 24.04 -3.89 13.92
N PRO A 4 24.30 -2.62 13.55
CA PRO A 4 24.81 -2.31 12.20
C PRO A 4 26.09 -3.11 11.93
N GLY A 5 26.25 -3.59 10.70
CA GLY A 5 27.39 -4.42 10.28
C GLY A 5 27.30 -5.90 10.65
N LYS A 6 26.32 -6.33 11.46
CA LYS A 6 26.10 -7.77 11.70
C LYS A 6 25.64 -8.45 10.41
N THR A 7 26.29 -9.55 10.04
CA THR A 7 25.87 -10.41 8.92
C THR A 7 24.99 -11.55 9.44
N ILE A 8 23.90 -11.83 8.72
CA ILE A 8 23.00 -12.95 8.97
C ILE A 8 22.79 -13.77 7.69
N ASP A 9 22.31 -14.99 7.87
CA ASP A 9 21.71 -15.79 6.80
C ASP A 9 20.32 -15.26 6.44
N HIS A 10 20.06 -15.06 5.15
CA HIS A 10 18.78 -14.59 4.63
C HIS A 10 18.54 -15.09 3.20
N ASN A 11 17.50 -15.90 3.00
CA ASN A 11 17.06 -16.40 1.69
C ASN A 11 18.19 -16.94 0.80
N GLY A 12 19.00 -17.86 1.34
CA GLY A 12 20.14 -18.47 0.62
C GLY A 12 21.37 -17.58 0.45
N SER A 13 21.34 -16.37 1.01
CA SER A 13 22.42 -15.40 0.90
C SER A 13 22.85 -14.88 2.26
N LYS A 14 23.88 -14.03 2.28
CA LYS A 14 24.30 -13.30 3.47
C LYS A 14 23.82 -11.85 3.37
N LEU A 15 23.09 -11.40 4.38
CA LEU A 15 22.66 -10.01 4.52
C LEU A 15 23.45 -9.35 5.64
N THR A 16 24.11 -8.23 5.33
CA THR A 16 24.76 -7.39 6.34
C THR A 16 23.84 -6.23 6.70
N TYR A 17 23.55 -6.07 7.99
CA TYR A 17 22.66 -5.01 8.45
C TYR A 17 23.24 -3.62 8.16
N PRO A 18 22.47 -2.73 7.51
CA PRO A 18 22.92 -1.36 7.27
C PRO A 18 22.94 -0.56 8.57
N ASP A 19 23.71 0.53 8.55
CA ASP A 19 23.67 1.55 9.59
C ASP A 19 22.63 2.61 9.21
N ILE A 20 21.48 2.57 9.87
CA ILE A 20 20.33 3.43 9.58
C ILE A 20 20.36 4.60 10.56
N ASP A 21 20.53 5.81 10.01
CA ASP A 21 20.61 7.05 10.79
C ASP A 21 19.35 7.94 10.70
N PHE A 22 18.44 7.61 9.78
CA PHE A 22 17.22 8.39 9.54
C PHE A 22 16.02 7.48 9.35
N ILE A 23 14.89 7.82 9.98
CA ILE A 23 13.61 7.14 9.80
C ILE A 23 12.54 8.16 9.44
N TYR A 24 11.78 7.88 8.38
CA TYR A 24 10.53 8.57 8.06
C TYR A 24 9.40 7.55 8.13
N TRP A 25 8.39 7.79 8.95
CA TRP A 25 7.29 6.85 9.18
C TRP A 25 5.92 7.49 8.91
N VAL A 26 5.07 6.79 8.16
CA VAL A 26 3.72 7.23 7.79
C VAL A 26 2.76 6.06 7.89
N GLY A 27 1.57 6.26 8.45
CA GLY A 27 0.48 5.28 8.41
C GLY A 27 0.69 4.00 9.23
N GLY A 28 1.57 4.02 10.23
CA GLY A 28 1.81 2.86 11.08
C GLY A 28 2.36 3.21 12.47
N ASN A 29 2.30 2.23 13.37
CA ASN A 29 2.68 2.40 14.77
C ASN A 29 3.66 1.30 15.23
N PRO A 30 4.96 1.42 14.88
CA PRO A 30 5.98 0.40 15.13
C PRO A 30 6.23 0.11 16.60
N LEU A 31 5.93 1.04 17.49
CA LEU A 31 6.02 0.78 18.93
C LEU A 31 4.87 -0.07 19.47
N VAL A 32 3.86 -0.35 18.64
CA VAL A 32 2.72 -1.23 18.94
C VAL A 32 2.80 -2.54 18.15
N HIS A 33 3.05 -2.52 16.84
CA HIS A 33 3.03 -3.74 16.03
C HIS A 33 4.30 -4.60 16.13
N HIS A 34 5.43 -4.01 16.56
CA HIS A 34 6.71 -4.73 16.63
C HIS A 34 6.87 -5.42 17.98
N GLN A 35 7.44 -6.61 17.96
CA GLN A 35 7.60 -7.46 19.14
C GLN A 35 8.69 -6.91 20.06
N ASP A 36 8.71 -7.41 21.31
CA ASP A 36 9.64 -6.98 22.37
C ASP A 36 9.79 -5.45 22.44
N THR A 37 8.74 -4.81 22.96
CA THR A 37 8.65 -3.35 23.06
C THR A 37 9.85 -2.72 23.76
N ASN A 38 10.45 -3.39 24.76
CA ASN A 38 11.61 -2.86 25.49
C ASN A 38 12.85 -2.81 24.61
N THR A 39 13.11 -3.86 23.84
CA THR A 39 14.21 -3.88 22.87
C THR A 39 13.94 -2.90 21.73
N ASN A 40 12.71 -2.83 21.24
CA ASN A 40 12.33 -1.90 20.18
C ASN A 40 12.50 -0.44 20.61
N VAL A 41 12.06 -0.06 21.82
CA VAL A 41 12.25 1.29 22.37
C VAL A 41 13.73 1.66 22.48
N LYS A 42 14.62 0.73 22.81
CA LYS A 42 16.08 0.96 22.78
C LYS A 42 16.58 1.20 21.35
N ALA A 43 16.10 0.40 20.39
CA ALA A 43 16.48 0.49 18.99
C ALA A 43 15.99 1.80 18.33
N TRP A 44 14.74 2.18 18.60
CA TRP A 44 14.07 3.35 18.03
C TRP A 44 14.75 4.68 18.36
N ARG A 45 15.50 4.72 19.47
CA ARG A 45 16.29 5.89 19.90
C ARG A 45 17.68 5.99 19.26
N LYS A 46 18.06 5.04 18.39
CA LYS A 46 19.39 5.00 17.77
C LYS A 46 19.55 5.91 16.55
N PRO A 47 18.60 5.98 15.61
CA PRO A 47 18.69 6.91 14.48
C PRO A 47 18.84 8.35 14.99
N ARG A 48 19.62 9.18 14.29
CA ARG A 48 19.77 10.61 14.60
C ARG A 48 18.49 11.40 14.40
N THR A 49 17.60 10.97 13.51
CA THR A 49 16.34 11.68 13.27
C THR A 49 15.21 10.72 12.91
N VAL A 50 14.07 10.91 13.59
CA VAL A 50 12.81 10.21 13.34
C VAL A 50 11.72 11.23 13.02
N VAL A 51 11.16 11.14 11.81
CA VAL A 51 10.01 11.93 11.36
C VAL A 51 8.78 11.03 11.29
N VAL A 52 7.65 11.50 11.82
CA VAL A 52 6.39 10.74 11.83
C VAL A 52 5.24 11.61 11.32
N ASN A 53 4.55 11.15 10.28
CA ASN A 53 3.24 11.68 9.88
C ASN A 53 2.16 10.96 10.64
N GLU A 54 1.31 11.69 11.34
CA GLU A 54 0.37 11.08 12.27
C GLU A 54 -0.86 11.95 12.53
N ILE A 55 -2.01 11.29 12.67
CA ILE A 55 -3.31 11.89 12.97
C ILE A 55 -3.48 12.03 14.49
N TYR A 56 -2.95 11.08 15.28
CA TYR A 56 -3.16 10.98 16.73
C TYR A 56 -1.86 11.01 17.54
N TRP A 57 -1.89 11.39 18.83
CA TRP A 57 -0.70 11.30 19.70
C TRP A 57 -0.34 9.86 20.12
N THR A 58 0.02 9.01 19.16
CA THR A 58 0.39 7.59 19.33
C THR A 58 1.75 7.44 20.03
N PRO A 59 2.09 6.24 20.57
CA PRO A 59 3.42 5.99 21.13
C PRO A 59 4.55 6.30 20.14
N THR A 60 4.39 5.93 18.86
CA THR A 60 5.38 6.25 17.82
C THR A 60 5.55 7.76 17.63
N ALA A 61 4.46 8.53 17.54
CA ALA A 61 4.56 9.99 17.46
C ALA A 61 5.19 10.61 18.71
N LYS A 62 4.91 10.06 19.90
CA LYS A 62 5.58 10.47 21.17
C LYS A 62 7.08 10.23 21.19
N MET A 63 7.60 9.39 20.29
CA MET A 63 9.02 9.08 20.18
C MET A 63 9.63 9.57 18.87
N ALA A 64 8.97 10.50 18.19
CA ALA A 64 9.52 11.19 17.02
C ALA A 64 10.29 12.45 17.42
N ASP A 65 11.26 12.85 16.62
CA ASP A 65 11.90 14.17 16.73
C ASP A 65 11.04 15.25 16.05
N ILE A 66 10.37 14.88 14.95
CA ILE A 66 9.47 15.76 14.19
C ILE A 66 8.15 15.02 13.95
N VAL A 67 7.05 15.66 14.33
CA VAL A 67 5.69 15.18 14.05
C VAL A 67 5.03 16.08 13.03
N MET A 68 4.53 15.48 11.95
CA MET A 68 3.74 16.14 10.92
C MET A 68 2.26 15.81 11.15
N PRO A 69 1.41 16.79 11.54
CA PRO A 69 -0.01 16.53 11.74
C PRO A 69 -0.70 16.30 10.40
N VAL A 70 -1.32 15.12 10.22
CA VAL A 70 -2.02 14.78 8.97
C VAL A 70 -3.52 14.64 9.16
N THR A 71 -4.25 14.87 8.08
CA THR A 71 -5.71 14.70 8.02
C THR A 71 -6.09 13.22 8.13
N SER A 72 -7.27 12.95 8.67
CA SER A 72 -7.97 11.67 8.48
C SER A 72 -8.62 11.62 7.09
N SER A 73 -9.11 10.44 6.70
CA SER A 73 -9.86 10.28 5.45
C SER A 73 -11.18 11.07 5.41
N TYR A 74 -11.70 11.50 6.56
CA TYR A 74 -12.94 12.29 6.62
C TYR A 74 -12.72 13.78 6.34
N GLU A 75 -11.46 14.21 6.31
CA GLU A 75 -11.05 15.61 6.14
C GLU A 75 -10.55 15.91 4.72
N ARG A 76 -10.65 14.94 3.80
CA ARG A 76 -10.20 15.05 2.41
C ARG A 76 -11.07 14.25 1.44
N ASP A 77 -11.00 14.63 0.16
CA ASP A 77 -11.59 13.88 -0.95
C ASP A 77 -10.67 12.70 -1.32
N ASP A 78 -11.26 11.53 -1.59
CA ASP A 78 -10.59 10.34 -2.12
C ASP A 78 -11.57 9.47 -2.95
N ILE A 79 -11.05 8.41 -3.57
CA ILE A 79 -11.82 7.37 -4.26
C ILE A 79 -11.24 6.01 -3.90
N THR A 80 -12.10 5.03 -3.63
CA THR A 80 -11.64 3.69 -3.26
C THR A 80 -12.44 2.59 -3.92
N MET A 81 -11.86 1.40 -3.89
CA MET A 81 -12.56 0.16 -4.21
C MET A 81 -13.01 -0.52 -2.91
N THR A 82 -14.16 -1.19 -2.91
CA THR A 82 -14.58 -2.00 -1.76
C THR A 82 -14.75 -3.47 -2.12
N GLY A 83 -14.39 -4.34 -1.16
CA GLY A 83 -14.37 -5.78 -1.30
C GLY A 83 -13.07 -6.26 -1.95
N ASP A 84 -12.05 -6.51 -1.14
CA ASP A 84 -10.66 -6.80 -1.54
C ASP A 84 -10.51 -7.92 -2.58
N TYR A 85 -11.44 -8.88 -2.58
CA TYR A 85 -11.48 -9.99 -3.54
C TYR A 85 -12.63 -9.88 -4.55
N SER A 86 -13.76 -9.28 -4.14
CA SER A 86 -14.95 -9.20 -4.99
C SER A 86 -14.91 -8.00 -5.95
N ASN A 87 -14.07 -7.00 -5.68
CA ASN A 87 -13.95 -5.75 -6.43
C ASN A 87 -15.32 -5.11 -6.71
N MET A 88 -16.20 -5.17 -5.71
CA MET A 88 -17.64 -5.03 -5.91
C MET A 88 -18.03 -3.57 -6.10
N HIS A 89 -17.24 -2.61 -5.61
CA HIS A 89 -17.60 -1.22 -5.76
C HIS A 89 -16.43 -0.31 -6.10
N ILE A 90 -16.78 0.79 -6.76
CA ILE A 90 -15.99 2.03 -6.76
C ILE A 90 -16.79 3.05 -5.95
N ALA A 91 -16.23 3.52 -4.84
CA ALA A 91 -16.90 4.38 -3.87
C ALA A 91 -16.27 5.79 -3.81
N PRO A 92 -17.07 6.86 -3.89
CA PRO A 92 -16.58 8.22 -3.66
C PRO A 92 -16.40 8.43 -2.15
N MET A 93 -15.21 8.87 -1.74
CA MET A 93 -14.91 9.24 -0.35
C MET A 93 -14.79 10.75 -0.28
N LYS A 94 -15.92 11.45 -0.27
CA LYS A 94 -15.90 12.91 -0.17
C LYS A 94 -15.46 13.38 1.21
N GLN A 95 -14.79 14.54 1.22
CA GLN A 95 -14.53 15.29 2.44
C GLN A 95 -15.84 15.53 3.21
N ALA A 96 -15.87 15.07 4.47
CA ALA A 96 -17.03 15.19 5.34
C ALA A 96 -16.92 16.40 6.29
N VAL A 97 -15.71 16.75 6.69
CA VAL A 97 -15.41 17.90 7.58
C VAL A 97 -14.16 18.64 7.09
N GLU A 98 -13.97 19.88 7.53
CA GLU A 98 -12.73 20.61 7.27
C GLU A 98 -11.54 20.03 8.06
N PRO A 99 -10.30 20.13 7.53
CA PRO A 99 -9.09 19.74 8.26
C PRO A 99 -9.03 20.39 9.64
N VAL A 100 -8.73 19.58 10.66
CA VAL A 100 -8.68 20.04 12.05
C VAL A 100 -7.32 20.69 12.34
N GLY A 101 -7.36 21.91 12.89
CA GLY A 101 -6.17 22.64 13.32
C GLY A 101 -5.24 22.98 12.14
N GLU A 102 -3.98 22.58 12.23
CA GLU A 102 -2.96 22.80 11.19
C GLU A 102 -2.68 21.52 10.37
N SER A 103 -3.55 20.51 10.46
CA SER A 103 -3.38 19.26 9.74
C SER A 103 -3.44 19.47 8.23
N LYS A 104 -2.68 18.66 7.49
CA LYS A 104 -2.63 18.66 6.03
C LYS A 104 -2.68 17.22 5.51
N ASP A 105 -3.18 17.04 4.30
CA ASP A 105 -3.06 15.74 3.61
C ASP A 105 -1.58 15.38 3.43
N ASP A 106 -1.25 14.09 3.54
CA ASP A 106 0.10 13.59 3.25
C ASP A 106 0.60 14.09 1.89
N TYR A 107 -0.26 14.09 0.86
CA TYR A 107 0.04 14.61 -0.47
C TYR A 107 0.53 16.07 -0.44
N VAL A 108 -0.10 16.92 0.37
CA VAL A 108 0.27 18.34 0.48
C VAL A 108 1.59 18.47 1.23
N ILE A 109 1.82 17.70 2.30
CA ILE A 109 3.07 17.72 3.06
C ILE A 109 4.24 17.30 2.17
N PHE A 110 4.11 16.19 1.45
CA PHE A 110 5.16 15.74 0.53
C PHE A 110 5.35 16.70 -0.64
N SER A 111 4.27 17.27 -1.18
CA SER A 111 4.36 18.34 -2.18
C SER A 111 5.17 19.54 -1.67
N ASP A 112 4.93 19.97 -0.43
CA ASP A 112 5.64 21.09 0.20
C ASP A 112 7.12 20.75 0.43
N ILE A 113 7.44 19.52 0.84
CA ILE A 113 8.83 19.04 0.94
C ILE A 113 9.51 19.07 -0.43
N CYS A 114 8.86 18.58 -1.49
CA CYS A 114 9.42 18.59 -2.84
C CYS A 114 9.73 20.02 -3.34
N LYS A 115 8.92 21.04 -2.96
CA LYS A 115 9.21 22.45 -3.29
C LYS A 115 10.54 22.92 -2.73
N ILE A 116 10.92 22.46 -1.53
CA ILE A 116 12.20 22.82 -0.89
C ILE A 116 13.38 22.28 -1.71
N TYR A 117 13.24 21.08 -2.29
CA TYR A 117 14.28 20.46 -3.12
C TYR A 117 14.34 21.00 -4.55
N GLY A 118 13.30 21.70 -5.00
CA GLY A 118 13.31 22.46 -6.24
C GLY A 118 12.08 22.24 -7.11
N LYS A 119 11.91 23.13 -8.10
CA LYS A 119 10.74 23.15 -8.99
C LYS A 119 10.61 21.85 -9.79
N ASP A 120 11.72 21.27 -10.26
CA ASP A 120 11.69 20.04 -11.05
C ASP A 120 11.25 18.84 -10.21
N VAL A 121 11.68 18.76 -8.95
CA VAL A 121 11.25 17.71 -8.01
C VAL A 121 9.76 17.87 -7.68
N PHE A 122 9.31 19.09 -7.41
CA PHE A 122 7.89 19.38 -7.20
C PHE A 122 7.04 18.99 -8.41
N ASN A 123 7.47 19.35 -9.62
CA ASN A 123 6.74 19.03 -10.85
C ASN A 123 6.71 17.53 -11.12
N ALA A 124 7.81 16.81 -10.85
CA ALA A 124 7.84 15.36 -10.99
C ALA A 124 6.89 14.67 -10.00
N TYR A 125 6.84 15.12 -8.74
CA TYR A 125 5.96 14.55 -7.72
C TYR A 125 4.48 14.86 -7.97
N THR A 126 4.16 16.11 -8.33
CA THR A 126 2.77 16.59 -8.49
C THR A 126 2.23 16.47 -9.91
N GLU A 127 3.00 15.86 -10.83
CA GLU A 127 2.72 15.85 -12.27
C GLU A 127 2.37 17.26 -12.81
N ASN A 128 3.27 18.21 -12.55
CA ASN A 128 3.12 19.63 -12.91
C ASN A 128 1.99 20.35 -12.16
N GLY A 129 1.83 20.06 -10.86
CA GLY A 129 0.98 20.83 -9.96
C GLY A 129 -0.46 20.35 -9.84
N LYS A 130 -0.78 19.13 -10.30
CA LYS A 130 -2.08 18.49 -10.08
C LYS A 130 -2.44 18.50 -8.59
N LYS A 131 -3.73 18.62 -8.30
CA LYS A 131 -4.31 18.48 -6.97
C LYS A 131 -4.77 17.04 -6.77
N ALA A 132 -4.98 16.63 -5.52
CA ALA A 132 -5.50 15.29 -5.20
C ALA A 132 -6.75 14.94 -6.02
N LYS A 133 -7.68 15.91 -6.18
CA LYS A 133 -8.91 15.74 -6.96
C LYS A 133 -8.69 15.47 -8.46
N ASP A 134 -7.59 15.97 -9.03
CA ASP A 134 -7.26 15.69 -10.43
C ASP A 134 -6.88 14.22 -10.60
N PHE A 135 -6.10 13.66 -9.67
CA PHE A 135 -5.77 12.24 -9.64
C PHE A 135 -7.01 11.36 -9.42
N ILE A 136 -7.91 11.74 -8.51
CA ILE A 136 -9.18 11.04 -8.29
C ILE A 136 -9.98 10.92 -9.60
N LYS A 137 -10.11 12.03 -10.33
CA LYS A 137 -10.80 12.05 -11.63
C LYS A 137 -10.07 11.21 -12.67
N GLU A 138 -8.74 11.25 -12.68
CA GLU A 138 -7.93 10.44 -13.60
C GLU A 138 -8.10 8.94 -13.35
N TYR A 139 -8.01 8.48 -12.10
CA TYR A 139 -8.19 7.07 -11.74
C TYR A 139 -9.59 6.58 -12.10
N TYR A 140 -10.62 7.38 -11.81
CA TYR A 140 -11.99 7.08 -12.22
C TYR A 140 -12.11 6.92 -13.74
N ASN A 141 -11.56 7.85 -14.51
CA ASN A 141 -11.62 7.80 -15.97
C ASN A 141 -10.82 6.64 -16.56
N SER A 142 -9.72 6.24 -15.92
CA SER A 142 -8.97 5.04 -16.29
C SER A 142 -9.82 3.79 -16.13
N ALA A 143 -10.51 3.65 -14.98
CA ALA A 143 -11.45 2.56 -14.73
C ALA A 143 -12.62 2.57 -15.72
N LEU A 144 -13.22 3.74 -15.99
CA LEU A 144 -14.28 3.91 -17.00
C LEU A 144 -13.81 3.48 -18.40
N LYS A 145 -12.60 3.86 -18.80
CA LYS A 145 -12.04 3.44 -20.10
C LYS A 145 -11.82 1.94 -20.17
N GLN A 146 -11.39 1.32 -19.05
CA GLN A 146 -11.21 -0.11 -18.98
C GLN A 146 -12.55 -0.86 -19.06
N THR A 147 -13.60 -0.40 -18.37
CA THR A 147 -14.92 -1.03 -18.47
C THR A 147 -15.49 -0.96 -19.88
N GLN A 148 -15.26 0.16 -20.58
CA GLN A 148 -15.65 0.32 -21.98
C GLN A 148 -14.92 -0.62 -22.96
N SER A 149 -13.72 -1.11 -22.63
CA SER A 149 -12.97 -2.00 -23.54
C SER A 149 -13.49 -3.44 -23.56
N PHE A 150 -14.27 -3.84 -22.55
CA PHE A 150 -14.88 -5.18 -22.48
C PHE A 150 -16.18 -5.32 -23.30
N GLY A 151 -16.63 -4.26 -23.99
CA GLY A 151 -17.81 -4.26 -24.85
C GLY A 151 -19.15 -4.36 -24.09
N GLU A 152 -20.24 -4.63 -24.81
CA GLU A 152 -21.60 -4.73 -24.23
C GLU A 152 -21.75 -5.88 -23.21
N ALA A 153 -20.84 -6.86 -23.20
CA ALA A 153 -20.88 -8.02 -22.32
C ALA A 153 -20.55 -7.71 -20.84
N PHE A 154 -19.89 -6.58 -20.58
CA PHE A 154 -19.49 -6.13 -19.24
C PHE A 154 -19.89 -4.66 -18.97
N ALA A 155 -20.82 -4.12 -19.77
CA ALA A 155 -21.22 -2.73 -19.71
C ALA A 155 -22.10 -2.43 -18.48
N ILE A 156 -21.51 -2.49 -17.29
CA ILE A 156 -22.02 -1.73 -16.16
C ILE A 156 -21.80 -0.27 -16.52
N PRO A 157 -22.87 0.53 -16.68
CA PRO A 157 -22.73 1.91 -17.10
C PRO A 157 -22.11 2.69 -15.95
N MET A 158 -20.78 2.76 -15.92
CA MET A 158 -20.08 3.77 -15.15
C MET A 158 -20.45 5.14 -15.75
N PRO A 159 -21.05 6.04 -14.98
CA PRO A 159 -21.44 7.36 -15.48
C PRO A 159 -20.19 8.24 -15.71
N SER A 160 -20.38 9.48 -16.15
CA SER A 160 -19.27 10.44 -16.14
C SER A 160 -18.75 10.66 -14.71
N PHE A 161 -17.50 11.10 -14.56
CA PHE A 161 -16.94 11.43 -13.24
C PHE A 161 -17.81 12.48 -12.52
N GLU A 162 -18.30 13.48 -13.26
CA GLU A 162 -19.13 14.55 -12.72
C GLU A 162 -20.45 14.02 -12.14
N GLU A 163 -21.11 13.09 -12.85
CA GLU A 163 -22.34 12.45 -12.37
C GLU A 163 -22.08 11.53 -11.17
N PHE A 164 -21.04 10.68 -11.26
CA PHE A 164 -20.62 9.81 -10.14
C PHE A 164 -20.33 10.63 -8.89
N TRP A 165 -19.49 11.65 -9.04
CA TRP A 165 -19.10 12.51 -7.94
C TRP A 165 -20.30 13.28 -7.40
N ALA A 166 -21.16 13.85 -8.26
CA ALA A 166 -22.36 14.55 -7.80
C ALA A 166 -23.31 13.64 -7.02
N LYS A 167 -23.56 12.43 -7.52
CA LYS A 167 -24.47 11.44 -6.92
C LYS A 167 -24.00 10.98 -5.54
N ASN A 168 -22.68 10.91 -5.32
CA ASN A 168 -22.07 10.50 -4.05
C ASN A 168 -22.53 9.11 -3.56
N GLU A 169 -22.68 8.18 -4.50
CA GLU A 169 -23.07 6.80 -4.25
C GLU A 169 -22.03 5.85 -4.86
N PRO A 170 -21.74 4.69 -4.26
CA PRO A 170 -20.88 3.69 -4.87
C PRO A 170 -21.47 3.14 -6.17
N ILE A 171 -20.62 2.92 -7.16
CA ILE A 171 -20.95 2.09 -8.32
C ILE A 171 -20.80 0.64 -7.87
N THR A 172 -21.78 -0.22 -8.18
CA THR A 172 -21.75 -1.64 -7.84
C THR A 172 -21.50 -2.48 -9.08
N PHE A 173 -20.59 -3.44 -8.97
CA PHE A 173 -20.24 -4.41 -9.99
C PHE A 173 -20.77 -5.79 -9.60
N GLU A 174 -21.52 -6.42 -10.50
CA GLU A 174 -22.05 -7.76 -10.29
C GLU A 174 -20.97 -8.83 -10.53
N PRO A 175 -20.96 -9.92 -9.75
CA PRO A 175 -20.07 -11.04 -10.02
C PRO A 175 -20.43 -11.71 -11.36
N THR A 176 -19.42 -12.28 -12.03
CA THR A 176 -19.64 -13.10 -13.22
C THR A 176 -20.04 -14.52 -12.82
N ALA A 177 -20.75 -15.24 -13.70
CA ALA A 177 -21.04 -16.67 -13.47
C ALA A 177 -19.74 -17.47 -13.25
N GLU A 178 -18.71 -17.19 -14.04
CA GLU A 178 -17.37 -17.77 -13.87
C GLU A 178 -16.80 -17.53 -12.47
N SER A 179 -16.92 -16.31 -11.93
CA SER A 179 -16.44 -16.00 -10.57
C SER A 179 -17.21 -16.74 -9.47
N LEU A 180 -18.48 -17.06 -9.69
CA LEU A 180 -19.32 -17.78 -8.74
C LEU A 180 -19.04 -19.29 -8.71
N GLU A 181 -18.55 -19.84 -9.83
CA GLU A 181 -18.26 -21.27 -9.98
C GLU A 181 -16.77 -21.61 -9.75
N TRP A 182 -15.93 -20.59 -9.55
CA TRP A 182 -14.49 -20.78 -9.46
C TRP A 182 -14.07 -21.69 -8.29
N THR A 183 -13.34 -22.75 -8.62
CA THR A 183 -12.81 -23.71 -7.64
C THR A 183 -11.29 -23.66 -7.63
N ARG A 184 -10.70 -23.23 -6.50
CA ARG A 184 -9.25 -23.14 -6.31
C ARG A 184 -8.57 -24.48 -6.64
N PHE A 185 -7.49 -24.43 -7.41
CA PHE A 185 -6.65 -25.58 -7.83
C PHE A 185 -7.31 -26.63 -8.76
N SER A 186 -8.54 -26.42 -9.22
CA SER A 186 -9.22 -27.34 -10.15
C SER A 186 -8.37 -27.66 -11.39
N GLU A 187 -7.90 -26.63 -12.11
CA GLU A 187 -7.07 -26.79 -13.32
C GLU A 187 -5.76 -27.55 -13.09
N PHE A 188 -5.09 -27.34 -11.94
CA PHE A 188 -3.88 -28.07 -11.57
C PHE A 188 -4.17 -29.54 -11.26
N ILE A 189 -5.33 -29.84 -10.65
CA ILE A 189 -5.77 -31.21 -10.38
C ILE A 189 -6.13 -31.92 -11.68
N GLU A 190 -6.74 -31.22 -12.64
CA GLU A 190 -7.13 -31.76 -13.94
C GLU A 190 -5.93 -32.09 -14.82
N ASP A 191 -4.96 -31.16 -14.95
CA ASP A 191 -3.72 -31.37 -15.69
C ASP A 191 -2.55 -30.62 -15.04
N PRO A 192 -1.76 -31.30 -14.18
CA PRO A 192 -0.63 -30.67 -13.48
C PRO A 192 0.59 -30.42 -14.39
N ILE A 193 0.62 -30.97 -15.61
CA ILE A 193 1.71 -30.72 -16.56
C ILE A 193 1.42 -29.41 -17.31
N LEU A 194 0.18 -29.23 -17.78
CA LEU A 194 -0.23 -28.01 -18.47
C LEU A 194 -0.38 -26.82 -17.51
N ASN A 195 -0.92 -27.07 -16.31
CA ASN A 195 -1.23 -26.04 -15.30
C ASN A 195 -0.29 -26.14 -14.08
N ALA A 196 1.01 -26.35 -14.34
CA ALA A 196 2.02 -26.49 -13.30
C ALA A 196 2.06 -25.29 -12.33
N LEU A 197 2.32 -25.56 -11.06
CA LEU A 197 2.49 -24.53 -10.03
C LEU A 197 3.79 -23.74 -10.24
N GLY A 198 3.87 -22.53 -9.68
CA GLY A 198 5.05 -21.64 -9.78
C GLY A 198 6.27 -22.04 -8.95
N THR A 199 6.49 -23.34 -8.74
CA THR A 199 7.62 -23.94 -8.01
C THR A 199 8.62 -24.56 -8.99
N ASP A 200 9.85 -24.84 -8.55
CA ASP A 200 10.89 -25.44 -9.39
C ASP A 200 10.47 -26.78 -10.02
N SER A 201 9.74 -27.60 -9.27
CA SER A 201 9.20 -28.88 -9.75
C SER A 201 7.89 -28.79 -10.54
N GLY A 202 7.23 -27.63 -10.56
CA GLY A 202 5.85 -27.49 -11.04
C GLY A 202 4.77 -28.12 -10.13
N LEU A 203 5.15 -28.67 -8.96
CA LEU A 203 4.27 -29.41 -8.04
C LEU A 203 4.30 -28.82 -6.62
N ILE A 204 3.47 -29.36 -5.72
CA ILE A 204 3.55 -29.04 -4.29
C ILE A 204 4.82 -29.67 -3.70
N GLU A 205 5.78 -28.83 -3.32
CA GLU A 205 7.04 -29.27 -2.72
C GLU A 205 6.88 -29.50 -1.21
N ILE A 206 6.64 -30.76 -0.82
CA ILE A 206 6.72 -31.18 0.59
C ILE A 206 8.15 -31.02 1.11
N TYR A 207 9.13 -31.19 0.22
CA TYR A 207 10.55 -30.95 0.46
C TYR A 207 11.09 -30.03 -0.63
N SER A 208 11.71 -28.92 -0.22
CA SER A 208 12.28 -27.95 -1.15
C SER A 208 13.79 -28.09 -1.25
N GLU A 209 14.28 -28.51 -2.41
CA GLU A 209 15.71 -28.63 -2.68
C GLU A 209 16.39 -27.24 -2.66
N ALA A 210 15.67 -26.19 -3.06
CA ALA A 210 16.14 -24.81 -2.96
C ALA A 210 16.48 -24.43 -1.51
N ILE A 211 15.57 -24.70 -0.56
CA ILE A 211 15.79 -24.42 0.87
C ILE A 211 16.92 -25.28 1.43
N LYS A 212 16.93 -26.58 1.12
CA LYS A 212 18.04 -27.48 1.54
C LYS A 212 19.39 -26.93 1.09
N ASN A 213 19.49 -26.44 -0.15
CA ASN A 213 20.73 -25.92 -0.71
C ASN A 213 21.24 -24.65 -0.02
N TYR A 214 20.42 -23.99 0.79
CA TYR A 214 20.88 -22.90 1.67
C TYR A 214 21.81 -23.41 2.78
N ASN A 215 21.74 -24.71 3.12
CA ASN A 215 22.58 -25.36 4.13
C ASN A 215 22.57 -24.68 5.51
N TYR A 216 21.45 -24.07 5.88
CA TYR A 216 21.27 -23.44 7.19
C TYR A 216 21.11 -24.48 8.30
N ASP A 217 21.61 -24.16 9.50
CA ASP A 217 21.66 -25.12 10.62
C ASP A 217 20.27 -25.51 11.15
N ASP A 218 19.28 -24.64 10.99
CA ASP A 218 17.88 -24.83 11.39
C ASP A 218 17.01 -25.46 10.29
N CYS A 219 17.60 -25.76 9.12
CA CYS A 219 16.94 -26.33 7.95
C CYS A 219 17.48 -27.74 7.61
N LYS A 220 18.12 -28.42 8.57
CA LYS A 220 18.69 -29.77 8.44
C LYS A 220 17.76 -30.85 8.99
#